data_AF-A0A534RTD5-F1
#
_entry.id   AF-A0A534RTD5-F1
#
_cell.length_a   1.000
_cell.length_b   1.000
_cell.length_c   1.000
_cell.angle_alpha   90.00
_cell.angle_beta   90.00
_cell.angle_gamma   90.00
#
_symmetry.space_group_name_H-M   'P 1'
#
loop_
_entity.id
_entity.type
_entity.pdbx_description
1 polymer ?
#
loop_
_entity_poly.entity_id
_entity_poly.type
_entity_poly.pdbx_seq_one_letter_code
_entity_poly.pdbx_strand_id
1 'polypeptide(L)'
;MRRTRRWTPTRHAVDAIARAVVTGRRGGRPHIDALADAVAARMWNRLEAVGAPGGSRHRPTTKVEVDPALLRLVLERTTKHLLAWGRRAERARQA
;
A
#
# COMPACT_ATOMS: atom_id res chain seq x y z
N MET A 1 14.05 -21.90 -17.22
CA MET A 1 13.88 -21.29 -15.87
C MET A 1 14.05 -19.77 -15.98
N ARG A 2 12.96 -18.99 -15.92
CA ARG A 2 13.09 -17.53 -15.80
C ARG A 2 13.60 -17.24 -14.38
N ARG A 3 14.85 -16.79 -14.25
CA ARG A 3 15.37 -16.26 -12.98
C ARG A 3 14.54 -15.03 -12.63
N THR A 4 13.52 -15.19 -11.79
CA THR A 4 12.85 -14.10 -11.10
C THR A 4 13.94 -13.38 -10.31
N ARG A 5 14.41 -12.24 -10.84
CA ARG A 5 15.41 -11.40 -10.19
C ARG A 5 14.80 -11.01 -8.85
N ARG A 6 15.30 -11.60 -7.75
CA ARG A 6 14.78 -11.36 -6.39
C ARG A 6 14.98 -9.87 -6.11
N TRP A 7 13.92 -9.09 -6.25
CA TRP A 7 13.96 -7.66 -6.03
C TRP A 7 13.87 -7.41 -4.54
N THR A 8 14.94 -6.90 -3.95
CA THR A 8 14.96 -6.47 -2.55
C THR A 8 14.79 -4.94 -2.54
N PRO A 9 13.59 -4.41 -2.28
CA PRO A 9 13.39 -2.98 -2.20
C PRO A 9 14.12 -2.39 -1.01
N THR A 10 14.65 -1.19 -1.18
CA THR A 10 15.20 -0.40 -0.08
C THR A 10 14.07 0.01 0.87
N ARG A 11 14.42 0.36 2.12
CA ARG A 11 13.47 0.91 3.10
C ARG A 11 12.66 2.09 2.55
N HIS A 12 13.31 2.97 1.78
CA HIS A 12 12.65 4.11 1.13
C HIS A 12 11.62 3.69 0.09
N ALA A 13 11.90 2.63 -0.67
CA ALA A 13 10.94 2.09 -1.64
C ALA A 13 9.73 1.48 -0.93
N VAL A 14 9.93 0.76 0.18
CA VAL A 14 8.83 0.22 1.01
C VAL A 14 7.96 1.35 1.57
N ASP A 15 8.57 2.43 2.08
CA ASP A 15 7.83 3.60 2.59
C ASP A 15 7.05 4.31 1.49
N ALA A 16 7.62 4.44 0.29
CA ALA A 16 6.94 5.00 -0.85
C ALA A 16 5.73 4.16 -1.26
N ILE A 17 5.85 2.82 -1.28
CA ILE A 17 4.76 1.88 -1.56
C ILE A 17 3.68 2.01 -0.50
N ALA A 18 4.03 1.96 0.78
CA ALA A 18 3.07 2.08 1.87
C ALA A 18 2.30 3.41 1.81
N ARG A 19 2.97 4.50 1.42
CA ARG A 19 2.32 5.79 1.21
C ARG A 19 1.40 5.78 -0.02
N ALA A 20 1.82 5.15 -1.11
CA ALA A 20 1.01 4.95 -2.30
C ALA A 20 -0.27 4.16 -1.98
N VAL A 21 -0.17 3.11 -1.17
CA VAL A 21 -1.32 2.32 -0.70
C VAL A 21 -2.33 3.19 0.04
N VAL A 22 -1.90 4.04 0.98
CA VAL A 22 -2.83 4.89 1.75
C VAL A 22 -3.42 6.02 0.89
N THR A 23 -2.61 6.61 0.00
CA THR A 23 -3.01 7.80 -0.77
C THR A 23 -3.63 7.51 -2.12
N GLY A 24 -3.53 6.28 -2.63
CA GLY A 24 -3.93 5.91 -3.99
C GLY A 24 -3.11 6.59 -5.10
N ARG A 25 -1.92 7.14 -4.79
CA ARG A 25 -1.01 7.77 -5.76
C ARG A 25 -0.11 6.72 -6.42
N ARG A 26 0.02 6.78 -7.75
CA ARG A 26 0.91 5.91 -8.53
C ARG A 26 2.21 6.62 -8.89
N GLY A 27 3.30 5.87 -8.91
CA GLY A 27 4.66 6.37 -9.16
C GLY A 27 5.17 6.15 -10.57
N GLY A 28 4.35 5.58 -11.47
CA GLY A 28 4.71 5.31 -12.87
C GLY A 28 5.55 4.04 -13.06
N ARG A 29 5.66 3.20 -12.03
CA ARG A 29 6.35 1.89 -12.11
C ARG A 29 5.30 0.79 -12.00
N PRO A 30 4.93 0.13 -13.10
CA PRO A 30 3.79 -0.80 -13.12
C PRO A 30 3.84 -1.91 -12.06
N HIS A 31 5.02 -2.47 -11.79
CA HIS A 31 5.19 -3.51 -10.77
C HIS A 31 5.01 -3.00 -9.33
N ILE A 32 5.40 -1.75 -9.06
CA ILE A 32 5.24 -1.10 -7.75
C ILE A 32 3.78 -0.73 -7.54
N ASP A 33 3.15 -0.16 -8.57
CA ASP A 33 1.74 0.23 -8.53
C ASP A 33 0.84 -1.01 -8.37
N ALA A 34 1.16 -2.11 -9.05
CA ALA A 34 0.45 -3.38 -8.89
C ALA A 34 0.60 -3.97 -7.48
N LEU A 35 1.79 -3.88 -6.87
CA LEU A 35 2.01 -4.27 -5.48
C LEU A 35 1.20 -3.40 -4.52
N ALA A 36 1.19 -2.08 -4.73
CA ALA A 36 0.40 -1.16 -3.93
C ALA A 36 -1.10 -1.48 -4.04
N ASP A 37 -1.61 -1.74 -5.24
CA ASP A 37 -3.02 -2.11 -5.47
C ASP A 37 -3.36 -3.45 -4.78
N ALA A 38 -2.48 -4.45 -4.84
CA ALA A 38 -2.68 -5.75 -4.18
C ALA A 38 -2.68 -5.65 -2.64
N VAL A 39 -1.89 -4.74 -2.07
CA VAL A 39 -1.89 -4.44 -0.63
C VAL A 39 -3.14 -3.64 -0.26
N ALA A 40 -3.51 -2.66 -1.08
CA ALA A 40 -4.73 -1.87 -0.88
C ALA A 40 -5.98 -2.76 -0.88
N ALA A 41 -6.08 -3.71 -1.80
CA ALA A 41 -7.17 -4.69 -1.86
C ALA A 41 -7.25 -5.53 -0.57
N ARG A 42 -6.10 -6.00 -0.03
CA ARG A 42 -6.05 -6.73 1.25
C ARG A 42 -6.41 -5.86 2.46
N MET A 43 -6.17 -4.55 2.38
CA MET A 43 -6.42 -3.60 3.46
C MET A 43 -7.67 -2.75 3.24
N TRP A 44 -8.52 -3.08 2.25
CA TRP A 44 -9.67 -2.26 1.85
C TRP A 44 -10.52 -1.84 3.04
N ASN A 45 -10.97 -2.81 3.86
CA ASN A 45 -11.80 -2.53 5.05
C ASN A 45 -11.15 -1.52 6.01
N ARG A 46 -9.83 -1.58 6.16
CA ARG A 46 -9.08 -0.68 7.05
C ARG A 46 -8.88 0.70 6.44
N LEU A 47 -8.67 0.77 5.13
CA LEU A 47 -8.55 2.03 4.37
C LEU A 47 -9.87 2.78 4.37
N GLU A 48 -10.96 2.07 4.09
CA GLU A 48 -12.33 2.59 4.11
C GLU A 48 -12.70 3.14 5.49
N ALA A 49 -12.42 2.39 6.56
CA ALA A 49 -12.72 2.78 7.94
C ALA A 49 -12.09 4.12 8.37
N VAL A 50 -10.97 4.53 7.76
CA VAL A 50 -10.30 5.81 8.06
C VAL A 50 -10.44 6.84 6.93
N GLY A 51 -11.29 6.58 5.94
CA GLY A 51 -11.50 7.46 4.78
C GLY A 51 -10.22 7.69 3.96
N ALA A 52 -9.34 6.70 3.89
CA ALA A 52 -8.11 6.81 3.10
C ALA A 52 -8.41 6.65 1.60
N PRO A 53 -7.93 7.55 0.72
CA PRO A 53 -8.20 7.50 -0.73
C PRO A 53 -7.75 6.21 -1.42
N GLY A 54 -6.78 5.52 -0.81
CA GLY A 54 -6.31 4.21 -1.26
C GLY A 54 -7.37 3.11 -1.29
N GLY A 55 -8.39 3.20 -0.43
CA GLY A 55 -9.53 2.28 -0.42
C GLY A 55 -10.20 2.32 -1.79
N SER A 56 -10.82 3.45 -2.14
CA SER A 56 -11.62 3.67 -3.35
C SER A 56 -10.93 3.33 -4.69
N ARG A 57 -9.60 3.12 -4.71
CA ARG A 57 -8.82 2.83 -5.91
C ARG A 57 -8.36 1.37 -6.05
N HIS A 58 -8.81 0.46 -5.19
CA HIS A 58 -8.47 -0.97 -5.36
C HIS A 58 -8.94 -1.47 -6.74
N ARG A 59 -8.01 -2.00 -7.55
CA ARG A 59 -8.36 -2.74 -8.77
C ARG A 59 -8.24 -4.23 -8.46
N PRO A 60 -9.33 -5.02 -8.50
CA PRO A 60 -9.32 -6.43 -8.07
C PRO A 60 -8.58 -7.39 -9.01
N THR A 61 -7.82 -6.91 -10.00
CA THR A 61 -7.60 -7.70 -11.23
C THR A 61 -6.18 -8.19 -11.46
N THR A 62 -5.27 -8.12 -10.49
CA THR A 62 -3.90 -8.62 -10.72
C THR A 62 -3.45 -9.51 -9.56
N LYS A 63 -3.46 -10.83 -9.80
CA LYS A 63 -2.70 -11.78 -9.00
C LYS A 63 -1.22 -11.47 -9.21
N VAL A 64 -0.69 -10.52 -8.44
CA VAL A 64 0.74 -10.26 -8.42
C VAL A 64 1.36 -11.34 -7.55
N GLU A 65 2.25 -12.15 -8.13
CA GLU A 65 3.15 -12.99 -7.34
C GLU A 65 4.15 -12.06 -6.65
N VAL A 66 3.92 -11.82 -5.37
CA VAL A 66 4.79 -11.01 -4.51
C VAL A 66 5.47 -11.95 -3.52
N ASP A 67 6.76 -11.74 -3.31
CA ASP A 67 7.49 -12.41 -2.23
C ASP A 67 6.75 -12.21 -0.88
N PRO A 68 6.41 -13.28 -0.14
CA PRO A 68 5.61 -13.18 1.09
C PRO A 68 6.26 -12.31 2.18
N ALA A 69 7.60 -12.29 2.26
CA ALA A 69 8.30 -11.46 3.24
C ALA A 69 8.20 -9.98 2.87
N LEU A 70 8.32 -9.65 1.59
CA LEU A 70 8.09 -8.29 1.12
C LEU A 70 6.64 -7.85 1.35
N LEU A 71 5.67 -8.71 1.05
CA LEU A 71 4.26 -8.41 1.29
C LEU A 71 4.00 -8.10 2.77
N ARG A 72 4.53 -8.93 3.68
CA ARG A 72 4.42 -8.71 5.13
C ARG A 72 5.03 -7.37 5.54
N LEU A 73 6.22 -7.05 5.06
CA LEU A 73 6.91 -5.80 5.37
C LEU A 73 6.10 -4.58 4.91
N VAL A 74 5.52 -4.63 3.71
CA VAL A 74 4.67 -3.55 3.19
C VAL A 74 3.37 -3.42 3.98
N LEU A 75 2.74 -4.53 4.40
CA LEU A 75 1.53 -4.52 5.23
C LEU A 75 1.78 -3.88 6.61
N GLU A 76 2.86 -4.28 7.28
CA GLU A 76 3.27 -3.71 8.56
C GLU A 76 3.53 -2.21 8.43
N ARG A 77 4.24 -1.82 7.36
CA ARG A 77 4.55 -0.40 7.13
C ARG A 77 3.31 0.42 6.77
N THR A 78 2.43 -0.11 5.94
CA THR A 78 1.16 0.52 5.56
C THR A 78 0.29 0.77 6.78
N THR A 79 0.22 -0.19 7.71
CA THR A 79 -0.53 -0.03 8.97
C THR A 79 -0.04 1.19 9.76
N LYS A 80 1.28 1.43 9.84
CA LYS A 80 1.82 2.64 10.48
C LYS A 80 1.35 3.93 9.81
N HIS A 81 1.38 3.98 8.48
CA HIS A 81 0.92 5.15 7.73
C HIS A 81 -0.58 5.36 7.84
N LEU A 82 -1.35 4.27 7.91
CA LEU A 82 -2.79 4.30 8.07
C LEU A 82 -3.20 4.88 9.42
N LEU A 83 -2.55 4.46 10.51
CA LEU A 83 -2.79 5.03 11.85
C LEU A 83 -2.45 6.52 11.89
N ALA A 84 -1.35 6.93 11.23
CA ALA A 84 -0.98 8.34 11.12
C ALA A 84 -1.95 9.14 10.24
N TRP A 85 -2.60 8.50 9.25
CA TRP A 85 -3.68 9.10 8.47
C TRP A 85 -4.92 9.30 9.32
N GLY A 86 -5.41 8.24 9.98
CA GLY A 86 -6.58 8.32 10.86
C GLY A 86 -6.46 9.40 11.93
N ARG A 87 -5.31 9.51 12.61
CA ARG A 87 -5.05 10.59 13.58
C ARG A 87 -5.05 12.01 12.99
N ARG A 88 -4.77 12.17 11.70
CA ARG A 88 -4.82 13.47 11.01
C ARG A 88 -6.26 13.78 10.56
N ALA A 89 -6.96 12.78 10.04
CA ALA A 89 -8.36 12.90 9.68
C ALA A 89 -9.21 13.23 10.90
N GLU A 90 -8.97 12.59 12.04
CA GLU A 90 -9.65 12.88 13.30
C GLU A 90 -9.46 14.33 13.74
N ARG A 91 -8.21 14.81 13.76
CA ARG A 91 -7.91 16.21 14.11
C ARG A 91 -8.58 17.21 13.18
N ALA A 92 -8.65 16.91 11.88
CA ALA A 92 -9.31 17.78 10.91
C ALA A 92 -10.85 17.81 11.06
N ARG A 93 -11.45 16.80 11.70
CA ARG A 93 -12.90 16.79 12.01
C ARG A 93 -13.25 17.59 13.28
N GLN A 94 -12.26 17.81 14.15
CA GLN A 94 -12.43 18.48 15.45
C GLN A 94 -12.04 19.96 15.41
N ALA A 95 -11.50 20.45 14.30
CA ALA A 95 -11.11 21.84 14.07
C ALA A 95 -12.14 22.54 13.18
#